data_AF-A0A2U2ZQ74-F1
#
_entry.id   AF-A0A2U2ZQ74-F1
#
_cell.length_a   1.000
_cell.length_b   1.000
_cell.length_c   1.000
_cell.angle_alpha   90.00
_cell.angle_beta   90.00
_cell.angle_gamma   90.00
#
_symmetry.space_group_name_H-M   'P 1'
#
loop_
_entity.id
_entity.type
_entity.pdbx_description
1 polymer ?
#
loop_
_entity_poly.entity_id
_entity_poly.type
_entity_poly.pdbx_seq_one_letter_code
_entity_poly.pdbx_strand_id
1 'polypeptide(L)'
;MPARHVQRAYSFACLNCGHGWESTYDIDLTVDQHTRITAVYHLGDQRVPSPLQSPQCPACESHKIRIMRPGRAASAHLYET
;
A
#
# COMPACT_ATOMS: atom_id res chain seq x y z
N MET A 1 25.82 -0.48 5.43
CA MET A 1 24.88 0.37 4.68
C MET A 1 23.69 0.63 5.59
N PRO A 2 23.37 1.88 5.98
CA PRO A 2 22.21 2.14 6.83
C PRO A 2 20.94 1.89 6.02
N ALA A 3 20.20 0.82 6.35
CA ALA A 3 18.82 0.69 5.92
C ALA A 3 17.99 1.65 6.77
N ARG A 4 17.32 2.60 6.13
CA ARG A 4 16.38 3.48 6.81
C ARG A 4 15.01 2.82 6.78
N HIS A 5 14.58 2.36 7.94
CA HIS A 5 13.24 1.87 8.14
C HIS A 5 12.24 3.03 8.22
N VAL A 6 11.14 2.96 7.48
CA VAL A 6 10.10 3.98 7.49
C VAL A 6 8.72 3.35 7.38
N GLN A 7 7.85 3.69 8.33
CA GLN A 7 6.46 3.26 8.29
C GLN A 7 5.60 4.27 7.52
N ARG A 8 4.74 3.76 6.63
CA ARG A 8 3.81 4.56 5.82
C ARG A 8 2.45 3.87 5.74
N ALA A 9 1.44 4.59 6.17
CA ALA A 9 0.05 4.20 5.91
C ALA A 9 -0.37 4.66 4.50
N TYR A 10 -1.05 3.77 3.79
CA TYR A 10 -1.67 4.06 2.49
C TYR A 10 -3.16 3.71 2.56
N SER A 11 -3.96 4.63 2.05
CA SER A 11 -5.40 4.46 1.88
C SER A 11 -5.67 3.97 0.45
N PHE A 12 -6.43 2.90 0.26
CA PHE A 12 -6.80 2.36 -1.03
C PHE A 12 -8.33 2.41 -1.20
N ALA A 13 -8.76 2.65 -2.43
CA ALA A 13 -10.17 2.56 -2.81
C ALA A 13 -10.31 1.81 -4.13
N CYS A 14 -11.10 0.75 -4.14
CA CYS A 14 -11.44 0.02 -5.35
C CYS A 14 -12.43 0.85 -6.18
N LEU A 15 -12.07 1.14 -7.42
CA LEU A 15 -12.95 1.82 -8.37
C LEU A 15 -13.95 0.86 -9.04
N ASN A 16 -13.85 -0.45 -8.77
CA ASN A 16 -14.76 -1.46 -9.30
C ASN A 16 -15.93 -1.73 -8.36
N CYS A 17 -15.67 -2.12 -7.11
CA CYS A 17 -16.70 -2.43 -6.12
C CYS A 17 -16.93 -1.30 -5.09
N GLY A 18 -16.11 -0.26 -5.09
CA GLY A 18 -16.20 0.83 -4.10
C GLY A 18 -15.57 0.52 -2.74
N HIS A 19 -14.99 -0.66 -2.54
CA HIS A 19 -14.37 -1.03 -1.25
C HIS A 19 -13.14 -0.19 -0.94
N GLY A 20 -13.12 0.44 0.23
CA GLY A 20 -11.99 1.22 0.74
C GLY A 20 -11.34 0.54 1.93
N TRP A 21 -10.02 0.46 1.93
CA TRP A 21 -9.25 -0.07 3.05
C TRP A 21 -7.98 0.75 3.27
N GLU A 22 -7.46 0.70 4.48
CA GLU A 22 -6.18 1.31 4.82
C GLU A 22 -5.21 0.21 5.26
N SER A 23 -3.94 0.36 4.89
CA SER A 23 -2.90 -0.57 5.29
C SER A 23 -1.61 0.17 5.58
N THR A 24 -0.96 -0.24 6.66
CA THR A 24 0.31 0.30 7.11
C THR A 24 1.43 -0.60 6.63
N TYR A 25 2.38 0.00 5.90
CA TYR A 25 3.53 -0.69 5.35
C TYR A 25 4.80 -0.21 6.01
N ASP A 26 5.67 -1.16 6.27
CA ASP A 26 7.01 -0.92 6.74
C ASP A 26 7.96 -0.98 5.54
N ILE A 27 8.69 0.10 5.30
CA ILE A 27 9.50 0.29 4.11
C ILE A 27 10.96 0.38 4.52
N ASP A 28 11.78 -0.57 4.07
CA ASP A 28 13.22 -0.54 4.25
C ASP A 28 13.88 0.12 3.05
N LEU A 29 14.41 1.31 3.27
CA LEU A 29 15.13 2.09 2.27
C LEU A 29 16.62 1.82 2.38
N THR A 30 17.16 1.13 1.40
CA THR A 30 18.60 0.90 1.27
C THR A 30 19.15 1.85 0.21
N VAL A 31 20.13 2.66 0.58
CA VAL A 31 20.88 3.50 -0.35
C VAL A 31 22.19 2.78 -0.68
N ASP A 32 22.36 2.44 -1.95
CA ASP A 32 23.58 1.81 -2.45
C ASP A 32 24.70 2.86 -2.63
N GLN A 33 25.94 2.40 -2.75
CA GLN A 33 27.13 3.21 -3.04
C GLN A 33 27.02 4.04 -4.33
N HIS A 34 26.15 3.66 -5.27
CA HIS A 34 25.82 4.46 -6.45
C HIS A 34 24.65 5.44 -6.25
N THR A 35 24.29 5.78 -5.00
CA THR A 35 23.12 6.63 -4.68
C THR A 35 21.79 6.11 -5.22
N ARG A 36 21.70 4.81 -5.52
CA ARG A 36 20.46 4.15 -5.93
C ARG A 36 19.66 3.79 -4.68
N ILE A 37 18.39 4.15 -4.68
CA ILE A 37 17.47 3.85 -3.59
C ILE A 37 16.72 2.57 -3.94
N THR A 38 16.87 1.55 -3.11
CA THR A 38 16.05 0.34 -3.15
C THR A 38 15.08 0.38 -1.99
N ALA A 39 13.78 0.32 -2.29
CA ALA A 39 12.72 0.25 -1.30
C ALA A 39 12.17 -1.18 -1.24
N VAL A 40 12.21 -1.78 -0.06
CA VAL A 40 11.55 -3.07 0.22
C VAL A 40 10.31 -2.79 1.05
N TYR A 41 9.16 -3.33 0.63
CA TYR A 41 7.88 -3.12 1.30
C TYR A 41 7.49 -4.36 2.09
N HIS A 42 7.06 -4.15 3.33
CA HIS A 42 6.52 -5.17 4.22
C HIS A 42 5.12 -4.75 4.64
N LEU A 43 4.20 -5.72 4.69
CA LEU A 43 2.86 -5.56 5.23
C LEU A 43 2.78 -6.45 6.47
N GLY A 44 2.94 -5.84 7.65
CA GLY A 44 3.20 -6.58 8.88
C GLY A 44 4.52 -7.36 8.75
N ASP A 45 4.46 -8.68 8.93
CA ASP A 45 5.63 -9.57 8.82
C ASP A 45 5.91 -10.06 7.39
N GLN A 46 4.98 -9.82 6.45
CA GLN A 46 5.09 -10.37 5.10
C GLN A 46 5.73 -9.37 4.13
N ARG A 47 6.78 -9.79 3.44
CA ARG A 47 7.35 -9.04 2.31
C ARG A 47 6.37 -9.07 1.13
N VAL A 48 5.99 -7.89 0.66
CA VAL A 48 5.04 -7.70 -0.44
C VAL A 48 5.70 -6.97 -1.61
N PRO A 49 5.20 -7.16 -2.85
CA PRO A 49 5.58 -6.28 -3.94
C PRO A 49 5.20 -4.83 -3.62
N SER A 50 5.76 -3.89 -4.39
CA SER A 50 5.42 -2.47 -4.22
C SER A 50 3.90 -2.28 -4.32
N PRO A 51 3.23 -1.78 -3.26
CA PRO A 51 1.79 -1.54 -3.28
C PRO A 51 1.40 -0.46 -4.31
N LEU A 52 2.39 0.28 -4.82
CA LEU A 52 2.23 1.27 -5.89
C LEU A 52 2.26 0.65 -7.29
N GLN A 53 2.80 -0.55 -7.46
CA GLN A 53 2.90 -1.20 -8.78
C GLN A 53 1.66 -2.02 -9.10
N SER A 54 1.20 -2.85 -8.17
CA SER A 54 0.06 -3.76 -8.40
C SER A 54 -0.75 -3.97 -7.13
N PRO A 55 -1.53 -2.96 -6.68
CA PRO A 55 -2.52 -3.19 -5.64
C PRO A 55 -3.62 -4.10 -6.18
N GLN A 56 -4.16 -4.98 -5.33
CA GLN A 56 -5.28 -5.87 -5.64
C GLN A 56 -6.36 -5.72 -4.57
N CYS A 57 -7.63 -5.72 -5.00
CA CYS A 57 -8.74 -5.49 -4.09
C CYS A 57 -9.06 -6.80 -3.36
N PRO A 58 -9.07 -6.84 -2.02
CA PRO A 58 -9.36 -8.07 -1.29
C PRO A 58 -10.82 -8.53 -1.45
N ALA A 59 -11.73 -7.63 -1.84
CA ALA A 59 -13.16 -7.92 -1.96
C ALA A 59 -13.58 -8.42 -3.35
N CYS A 60 -12.92 -7.95 -4.42
CA CYS A 60 -13.33 -8.27 -5.80
C CYS A 60 -12.16 -8.58 -6.75
N GLU A 61 -10.94 -8.70 -6.22
CA GLU A 61 -9.71 -9.06 -6.95
C GLU A 61 -9.34 -8.13 -8.12
N SER A 62 -10.00 -6.97 -8.22
CA SER A 62 -9.74 -6.01 -9.28
C SER A 62 -8.46 -5.23 -9.02
N HIS A 63 -7.70 -4.96 -10.09
CA HIS A 63 -6.53 -4.09 -10.07
C HIS A 63 -6.86 -2.61 -10.27
N LYS A 64 -8.16 -2.26 -10.42
CA LYS A 64 -8.62 -0.87 -10.57
C LYS A 64 -8.71 -0.18 -9.22
N ILE A 65 -7.56 0.13 -8.62
CA ILE A 65 -7.49 0.71 -7.29
C ILE A 65 -6.85 2.09 -7.35
N ARG A 66 -7.46 3.02 -6.61
CA ARG A 66 -6.92 4.35 -6.40
C ARG A 66 -6.20 4.40 -5.06
N ILE A 67 -4.92 4.76 -5.11
CA ILE A 67 -4.10 4.98 -3.92
C ILE A 67 -4.25 6.44 -3.49
N MET A 68 -4.49 6.66 -2.21
CA MET A 68 -4.73 7.96 -1.59
C MET A 68 -3.76 8.17 -0.43
N ARG A 69 -3.60 9.44 -0.02
CA ARG A 69 -2.89 9.77 1.22
C ARG A 69 -3.62 9.15 2.42
N PRO A 70 -2.88 8.72 3.47
CA PRO A 70 -3.47 8.12 4.66
C PRO A 70 -4.52 9.03 5.31
N GLY A 71 -5.54 8.42 5.91
CA GLY A 71 -6.65 9.12 6.56
C GLY A 71 -7.80 9.54 5.63
N ARG A 72 -7.87 9.02 4.39
CA ARG A 72 -8.96 9.35 3.43
C ARG A 72 -9.75 8.15 2.92
N ALA A 73 -9.39 6.91 3.27
CA ALA A 73 -10.10 5.69 2.84
C ALA A 73 -11.38 5.35 3.63
N ALA A 74 -11.63 5.98 4.78
CA ALA A 74 -12.73 5.62 5.68
C ALA A 74 -14.15 5.94 5.13
N SER A 75 -14.29 6.53 3.94
CA SER A 75 -15.59 6.93 3.38
C SER A 75 -16.25 5.89 2.47
N ALA A 76 -15.63 4.73 2.26
CA ALA A 76 -16.13 3.69 1.37
C ALA A 76 -16.82 2.56 2.14
N HIS A 77 -17.76 2.95 3.01
CA HIS A 77 -18.82 2.05 3.45
C HIS A 77 -20.00 2.32 2.53
N LEU A 78 -20.47 1.31 1.78
CA LEU A 78 -21.84 1.12 1.31
C LEU A 78 -21.83 -0.06 0.32
N TYR A 79 -22.03 -1.29 0.81
CA TYR A 79 -23.28 -2.02 0.56
C TYR A 79 -23.30 -3.32 1.37
N GLU A 80 -24.33 -3.42 2.22
CA GLU A 80 -24.74 -4.57 3.00
C GLU A 80 -26.07 -5.01 2.37
N THR A 81 -26.19 -6.28 1.92
CA THR A 81 -27.37 -7.16 1.89
C THR A 81 -27.01 -8.46 1.17
#